data_AF-A0A9P8SY19-F1
#
_entry.id   AF-A0A9P8SY19-F1
#
_cell.length_a   1.000
_cell.length_b   1.000
_cell.length_c   1.000
_cell.angle_alpha   90.00
_cell.angle_beta   90.00
_cell.angle_gamma   90.00
#
_symmetry.space_group_name_H-M   'P 1'
#
loop_
_entity.id
_entity.type
_entity.pdbx_description
1 polymer ?
#
loop_
_entity_poly.entity_id
_entity_poly.type
_entity_poly.pdbx_seq_one_letter_code
_entity_poly.pdbx_strand_id
1 'polypeptide(L)'
;MDTSAEDRAERGRAPHVAQLSTASETKIATEDEIRELEHVAAKLPARVWLAATIGMAERFEYYGTPTLFQNCLQNSPDDLIPGAMGLGKSRATTVNLAFTVAVNLLPLPPSVLVDGRLGRYKALQIFTGIYALGSAVLFGTSFPAEMRSNVAPIGFILGSILIAVGLGGVQASAQPFIADQYTEQTWRIRVAKNGKQVVEIPEVTIQYIYNVYYWMVNVGSLGSIATTLMERYIGFWSAYLLDLCAVMIAVVVVHLAKPKFVHPVAQASVLPHAARYLWYAARGGFSLDAARPEYQLENHHGVVPWDKEFISELRGALSAFKICSIGWPIFWSSNPIAYVIIGVLVQKQLYLLL
;
A
#
# COMPACT_ATOMS: atom_id res chain seq x y z
N MET A 1 -7.11 -43.14 56.69
CA MET A 1 -7.84 -42.47 55.59
C MET A 1 -7.18 -41.13 55.36
N ASP A 2 -6.48 -40.81 54.27
CA ASP A 2 -5.83 -41.62 53.24
C ASP A 2 -4.75 -40.68 52.64
N THR A 3 -3.64 -40.48 53.36
CA THR A 3 -2.55 -39.56 52.99
C THR A 3 -1.78 -40.01 51.73
N SER A 4 -2.12 -41.18 51.18
CA SER A 4 -1.60 -41.69 49.92
C SER A 4 -2.30 -41.10 48.69
N ALA A 5 -3.49 -40.50 48.83
CA ALA A 5 -4.28 -39.99 47.71
C ALA A 5 -3.90 -38.55 47.34
N GLU A 6 -3.63 -37.68 48.32
CA GLU A 6 -3.19 -36.30 48.09
C GLU A 6 -1.76 -36.23 47.52
N ASP A 7 -0.86 -37.08 48.01
CA ASP A 7 0.55 -37.12 47.56
C ASP A 7 0.68 -37.65 46.11
N ARG A 8 -0.27 -38.49 45.65
CA ARG A 8 -0.38 -38.90 44.23
C ARG A 8 -1.02 -37.83 43.34
N ALA A 9 -1.94 -37.03 43.87
CA ALA A 9 -2.57 -35.93 43.13
C ALA A 9 -1.57 -34.77 42.90
N GLU A 10 -0.69 -34.48 43.87
CA GLU A 10 0.37 -33.48 43.71
C GLU A 10 1.50 -33.95 42.78
N ARG A 11 1.90 -35.23 42.86
CA ARG A 11 2.90 -35.82 41.93
C ARG A 11 2.42 -35.97 40.50
N GLY A 12 1.12 -36.05 40.25
CA GLY A 12 0.54 -36.03 38.89
C GLY A 12 0.42 -34.61 38.32
N ARG A 13 0.30 -33.60 39.18
CA ARG A 13 0.18 -32.19 38.79
C ARG A 13 1.55 -31.54 38.53
N ALA A 14 2.58 -31.89 39.29
CA ALA A 14 3.95 -31.37 39.12
C ALA A 14 4.57 -31.60 37.71
N PRO A 15 4.49 -32.80 37.09
CA PRO A 15 5.00 -33.00 35.73
C PRO A 15 4.12 -32.34 34.67
N HIS A 16 2.81 -32.17 34.93
CA HIS A 16 1.91 -31.52 33.97
C HIS A 16 2.02 -29.99 33.99
N VAL A 17 2.32 -29.40 35.15
CA VAL A 17 2.67 -27.98 35.29
C VAL A 17 4.10 -27.69 34.79
N ALA A 18 5.04 -28.62 34.98
CA ALA A 18 6.39 -28.52 34.41
C ALA A 18 6.40 -28.64 32.87
N GLN A 19 5.46 -29.38 32.26
CA GLN A 19 5.33 -29.47 30.80
C GLN A 19 4.53 -28.31 30.16
N LEU A 20 3.78 -27.52 30.95
CA LEU A 20 3.15 -26.29 30.45
C LEU A 20 4.07 -25.05 30.55
N SER A 21 5.21 -25.17 31.24
CA SER A 21 6.22 -24.12 31.38
C SER A 21 7.16 -23.98 30.17
N THR A 22 7.09 -24.87 29.18
CA THR A 22 7.81 -24.71 27.90
C THR A 22 7.06 -23.84 26.89
N ALA A 23 6.23 -22.90 27.36
CA ALA A 23 5.74 -21.80 26.55
C ALA A 23 6.76 -20.66 26.63
N SER A 24 7.85 -20.78 25.85
CA SER A 24 8.76 -19.70 25.43
C SER A 24 8.73 -18.44 26.30
N GLU A 25 9.41 -18.46 27.46
CA GLU A 25 9.68 -17.24 28.23
C GLU A 25 10.49 -16.28 27.35
N THR A 26 9.80 -15.30 26.80
CA THR A 26 10.40 -14.26 25.97
C THR A 26 11.14 -13.29 26.88
N LYS A 27 12.44 -13.54 27.10
CA LYS A 27 13.31 -12.67 27.90
C LYS A 27 13.48 -11.31 27.19
N ILE A 28 13.20 -10.23 27.90
CA ILE A 28 13.47 -8.85 27.45
C ILE A 28 15.00 -8.68 27.40
N ALA A 29 15.52 -8.13 26.30
CA ALA A 29 16.97 -8.02 26.09
C ALA A 29 17.60 -6.97 27.02
N THR A 30 18.71 -7.31 27.67
CA THR A 30 19.51 -6.38 28.48
C THR A 30 20.40 -5.52 27.57
N GLU A 31 20.78 -4.30 27.97
CA GLU A 31 21.59 -3.37 27.12
C GLU A 31 22.91 -3.97 26.60
N ASP A 32 23.56 -4.82 27.40
CA ASP A 32 24.80 -5.51 27.01
C ASP A 32 24.53 -6.60 25.96
N GLU A 33 23.42 -7.33 26.10
CA GLU A 33 22.99 -8.38 25.15
C GLU A 33 22.58 -7.76 23.79
N ILE A 34 22.06 -6.52 23.80
CA ILE A 34 21.76 -5.74 22.59
C ILE A 34 23.03 -5.33 21.83
N ARG A 35 24.16 -5.12 22.49
CA ARG A 35 25.40 -4.69 21.80
C ARG A 35 26.19 -5.85 21.19
N GLU A 36 26.11 -7.03 21.81
CA GLU A 36 26.95 -8.18 21.45
C GLU A 36 26.27 -9.18 20.51
N LEU A 37 24.94 -9.29 20.55
CA LEU A 37 24.21 -10.30 19.79
C LEU A 37 23.84 -9.82 18.38
N GLU A 38 23.75 -10.78 17.46
CA GLU A 38 23.29 -10.51 16.09
C GLU A 38 21.82 -10.05 16.11
N HIS A 39 21.52 -9.03 15.30
CA HIS A 39 20.18 -8.45 15.20
C HIS A 39 19.42 -9.05 14.02
N VAL A 40 18.29 -9.69 14.29
CA VAL A 40 17.54 -10.40 13.25
C VAL A 40 16.05 -10.04 13.32
N ALA A 41 15.40 -10.00 12.16
CA ALA A 41 13.97 -9.78 12.07
C ALA A 41 13.18 -10.94 12.71
N ALA A 42 12.12 -10.62 13.43
CA ALA A 42 11.22 -11.63 13.99
C ALA A 42 10.45 -12.36 12.88
N LYS A 43 9.93 -13.55 13.21
CA LYS A 43 9.02 -14.27 12.30
C LYS A 43 7.73 -13.49 12.12
N LEU A 44 7.35 -13.24 10.87
CA LEU A 44 6.16 -12.48 10.55
C LEU A 44 4.89 -13.25 10.91
N PRO A 45 3.94 -12.64 11.64
CA PRO A 45 2.67 -13.27 11.94
C PRO A 45 1.80 -13.36 10.68
N ALA A 46 0.91 -14.36 10.62
CA ALA A 46 0.07 -14.60 9.44
C ALA A 46 -0.78 -13.39 9.00
N ARG A 47 -1.13 -12.50 9.93
CA ARG A 47 -1.85 -11.24 9.66
C ARG A 47 -1.07 -10.27 8.77
N VAL A 48 0.27 -10.25 8.86
CA VAL A 48 1.13 -9.43 7.98
C VAL A 48 1.07 -9.97 6.56
N TRP A 49 1.11 -11.29 6.38
CA TRP A 49 0.97 -11.91 5.06
C TRP A 49 -0.39 -11.63 4.44
N LEU A 50 -1.48 -11.72 5.22
CA LEU A 50 -2.82 -11.36 4.74
C LEU A 50 -2.91 -9.89 4.33
N ALA A 51 -2.33 -8.97 5.11
CA ALA A 51 -2.25 -7.56 4.75
C ALA A 51 -1.42 -7.32 3.48
N ALA A 52 -0.30 -8.04 3.31
CA ALA A 52 0.52 -7.96 2.11
C ALA A 52 -0.19 -8.51 0.86
N THR A 53 -1.02 -9.54 1.00
CA THR A 53 -1.88 -10.05 -0.08
C THR A 53 -2.89 -9.00 -0.56
N ILE A 54 -3.45 -8.18 0.36
CA ILE A 54 -4.33 -7.06 -0.01
C ILE A 54 -3.57 -6.06 -0.89
N GLY A 55 -2.34 -5.68 -0.48
CA GLY A 55 -1.48 -4.79 -1.27
C GLY A 55 -1.10 -5.37 -2.64
N MET A 56 -0.79 -6.67 -2.70
CA MET A 56 -0.52 -7.35 -3.97
C MET A 56 -1.72 -7.31 -4.93
N ALA A 57 -2.91 -7.65 -4.43
CA ALA A 57 -4.14 -7.66 -5.21
C ALA A 57 -4.52 -6.26 -5.70
N GLU A 58 -4.39 -5.23 -4.86
CA GLU A 58 -4.58 -3.84 -5.28
C GLU A 58 -3.57 -3.43 -6.36
N ARG A 59 -2.29 -3.81 -6.20
CA ARG A 59 -1.27 -3.49 -7.20
C ARG A 59 -1.47 -4.19 -8.52
N PHE A 60 -2.02 -5.40 -8.49
CA PHE A 60 -2.38 -6.12 -9.69
C PHE A 60 -3.31 -5.29 -10.56
N GLU A 61 -4.43 -4.84 -10.00
CA GLU A 61 -5.41 -4.07 -10.77
C GLU A 61 -4.91 -2.64 -11.09
N TYR A 62 -4.14 -2.02 -10.20
CA TYR A 62 -3.52 -0.70 -10.47
C TYR A 62 -2.68 -0.68 -11.75
N TYR A 63 -1.91 -1.75 -11.99
CA TYR A 63 -1.12 -1.88 -13.21
C TYR A 63 -1.88 -2.60 -14.34
N GLY A 64 -2.86 -3.45 -14.01
CA GLY A 64 -3.67 -4.19 -14.97
C GLY A 64 -4.63 -3.29 -15.74
N THR A 65 -5.53 -2.59 -15.04
CA THR A 65 -6.64 -1.86 -15.65
C THR A 65 -6.21 -0.72 -16.59
N PRO A 66 -5.26 0.17 -16.23
CA PRO A 66 -4.86 1.28 -17.10
C PRO A 66 -4.14 0.82 -18.39
N THR A 67 -3.54 -0.36 -18.40
CA THR A 67 -2.91 -0.88 -19.63
C THR A 67 -3.95 -1.17 -20.72
N LEU A 68 -5.15 -1.62 -20.31
CA LEU A 68 -6.27 -1.89 -21.21
C LEU A 68 -6.88 -0.61 -21.78
N PHE A 69 -6.85 0.49 -21.03
CA PHE A 69 -7.46 1.76 -21.42
C PHE A 69 -6.88 2.30 -22.72
N GLN A 70 -5.56 2.12 -22.95
CA GLN A 70 -4.92 2.66 -24.14
C GLN A 70 -5.52 2.04 -25.41
N ASN A 71 -5.56 0.71 -25.49
CA ASN A 71 -6.08 0.02 -26.68
C ASN A 71 -7.61 0.14 -26.78
N CYS A 72 -8.32 0.03 -25.66
CA CYS A 72 -9.77 0.18 -25.57
C CYS A 72 -10.26 1.53 -26.11
N LEU A 73 -9.59 2.62 -25.73
CA LEU A 73 -9.96 3.97 -26.17
C LEU A 73 -9.43 4.30 -27.58
N GLN A 74 -8.25 3.82 -27.94
CA GLN A 74 -7.56 4.25 -29.16
C GLN A 74 -8.17 3.65 -30.43
N ASN A 75 -8.33 2.32 -30.45
CA ASN A 75 -8.67 1.58 -31.66
C ASN A 75 -10.17 1.25 -31.70
N SER A 76 -10.69 1.04 -32.90
CA SER A 76 -12.06 0.58 -33.18
C SER A 76 -12.09 -0.96 -33.27
N PRO A 77 -13.27 -1.60 -33.21
CA PRO A 77 -13.38 -3.05 -33.39
C PRO A 77 -12.87 -3.55 -34.75
N ASP A 78 -12.95 -2.71 -35.78
CA ASP A 78 -12.58 -3.04 -37.17
C ASP A 78 -11.12 -2.68 -37.53
N ASP A 79 -10.35 -2.10 -36.61
CA ASP A 79 -8.95 -1.75 -36.84
C ASP A 79 -8.03 -2.98 -36.83
N LEU A 80 -6.83 -2.84 -37.40
CA LEU A 80 -5.81 -3.90 -37.45
C LEU A 80 -5.49 -4.51 -36.06
N ILE A 81 -5.57 -3.67 -35.04
CA ILE A 81 -5.54 -4.08 -33.64
C ILE A 81 -6.93 -3.80 -33.07
N PRO A 82 -7.74 -4.82 -32.77
CA PRO A 82 -9.10 -4.63 -32.29
C PRO A 82 -9.14 -3.82 -30.98
N GLY A 83 -9.92 -2.73 -30.98
CA GLY A 83 -10.21 -1.91 -29.80
C GLY A 83 -11.72 -1.78 -29.54
N ALA A 84 -12.13 -0.76 -28.79
CA ALA A 84 -13.54 -0.53 -28.45
C ALA A 84 -14.10 0.78 -29.00
N MET A 85 -13.44 1.92 -28.75
CA MET A 85 -14.08 3.24 -28.92
C MET A 85 -13.56 4.09 -30.09
N GLY A 86 -12.41 3.76 -30.68
CA GLY A 86 -11.91 4.47 -31.86
C GLY A 86 -11.65 5.98 -31.68
N LEU A 87 -11.39 6.45 -30.44
CA LEU A 87 -11.20 7.89 -30.14
C LEU A 87 -9.88 8.44 -30.68
N GLY A 88 -8.99 7.56 -31.15
CA GLY A 88 -7.67 7.89 -31.64
C GLY A 88 -6.63 8.06 -30.52
N LYS A 89 -5.36 7.95 -30.91
CA LYS A 89 -4.22 7.88 -29.99
C LYS A 89 -4.12 9.06 -29.04
N SER A 90 -4.33 10.29 -29.53
CA SER A 90 -4.19 11.50 -28.73
C SER A 90 -5.19 11.55 -27.56
N ARG A 91 -6.48 11.25 -27.83
CA ARG A 91 -7.52 11.23 -26.79
C ARG A 91 -7.32 10.09 -25.80
N ALA A 92 -6.99 8.90 -26.28
CA ALA A 92 -6.70 7.74 -25.42
C ALA A 92 -5.56 8.05 -24.43
N THR A 93 -4.45 8.59 -24.92
CA THR A 93 -3.31 8.99 -24.07
C THR A 93 -3.70 10.07 -23.07
N THR A 94 -4.53 11.04 -23.47
CA THR A 94 -4.98 12.12 -22.59
C THR A 94 -5.81 11.58 -21.42
N VAL A 95 -6.73 10.66 -21.69
CA VAL A 95 -7.56 10.02 -20.65
C VAL A 95 -6.70 9.17 -19.71
N ASN A 96 -5.74 8.41 -20.23
CA ASN A 96 -4.80 7.64 -19.41
C ASN A 96 -3.95 8.52 -18.49
N LEU A 97 -3.46 9.65 -19.02
CA LEU A 97 -2.70 10.59 -18.22
C LEU A 97 -3.58 11.25 -17.15
N ALA A 98 -4.82 11.63 -17.50
CA ALA A 98 -5.77 12.19 -16.54
C ALA A 98 -6.10 11.20 -15.41
N PHE A 99 -6.32 9.93 -15.75
CA PHE A 99 -6.53 8.86 -14.76
C PHE A 99 -5.30 8.68 -13.87
N THR A 100 -4.09 8.68 -14.44
CA THR A 100 -2.83 8.59 -13.69
C THR A 100 -2.68 9.74 -12.71
N VAL A 101 -2.93 10.98 -13.15
CA VAL A 101 -2.89 12.17 -12.28
C VAL A 101 -3.94 12.05 -11.19
N ALA A 102 -5.17 11.64 -11.53
CA ALA A 102 -6.25 11.47 -10.58
C ALA A 102 -5.84 10.47 -9.48
N VAL A 103 -5.41 9.26 -9.83
CA VAL A 103 -5.03 8.22 -8.88
C VAL A 103 -3.85 8.63 -7.98
N ASN A 104 -2.91 9.44 -8.46
CA ASN A 104 -1.80 9.92 -7.63
C ASN A 104 -2.20 11.07 -6.69
N LEU A 105 -3.24 11.85 -7.01
CA LEU A 105 -3.73 12.95 -6.17
C LEU A 105 -4.84 12.54 -5.21
N LEU A 106 -5.67 11.58 -5.62
CA LEU A 106 -6.83 11.13 -4.87
C LEU A 106 -6.55 10.48 -3.51
N PRO A 107 -5.35 9.97 -3.17
CA PRO A 107 -5.06 9.52 -1.81
C PRO A 107 -5.03 10.64 -0.78
N LEU A 108 -4.83 11.90 -1.19
CA LEU A 108 -4.66 13.03 -0.26
C LEU A 108 -5.94 13.37 0.54
N PRO A 109 -7.15 13.46 -0.06
CA PRO A 109 -8.36 13.71 0.74
C PRO A 109 -8.77 12.52 1.64
N PRO A 110 -8.78 11.26 1.15
CA PRO A 110 -9.03 10.08 1.97
C PRO A 110 -8.06 9.90 3.13
N SER A 111 -6.76 10.23 2.99
CA SER A 111 -5.81 10.06 4.11
C SER A 111 -6.20 10.88 5.34
N VAL A 112 -6.68 12.12 5.15
CA VAL A 112 -7.21 12.96 6.24
C VAL A 112 -8.41 12.29 6.91
N LEU A 113 -9.30 11.70 6.11
CA LEU A 113 -10.49 11.01 6.61
C LEU A 113 -10.15 9.69 7.33
N VAL A 114 -9.23 8.92 6.75
CA VAL A 114 -8.72 7.63 7.24
C VAL A 114 -8.09 7.81 8.61
N ASP A 115 -7.15 8.74 8.73
CA ASP A 115 -6.45 8.97 9.97
C ASP A 115 -7.39 9.62 10.99
N GLY A 116 -8.11 10.69 10.61
CA GLY A 116 -8.83 11.50 11.57
C GLY A 116 -10.13 10.91 12.14
N ARG A 117 -10.93 10.19 11.34
CA ARG A 117 -12.29 9.78 11.75
C ARG A 117 -12.65 8.34 11.45
N LEU A 118 -12.28 7.86 10.27
CA LEU A 118 -12.77 6.57 9.75
C LEU A 118 -12.00 5.40 10.36
N GLY A 119 -10.69 5.57 10.59
CA GLY A 119 -9.77 4.51 10.95
C GLY A 119 -9.35 3.69 9.75
N ARG A 120 -8.10 3.22 9.77
CA ARG A 120 -7.43 2.52 8.64
C ARG A 120 -8.20 1.30 8.15
N TYR A 121 -8.67 0.45 9.05
CA TYR A 121 -9.39 -0.77 8.67
C TYR A 121 -10.77 -0.51 8.05
N LYS A 122 -11.59 0.37 8.65
CA LYS A 122 -12.92 0.71 8.10
C LYS A 122 -12.79 1.42 6.76
N ALA A 123 -11.78 2.29 6.62
CA ALA A 123 -11.48 2.91 5.34
C ALA A 123 -11.15 1.85 4.29
N LEU A 124 -10.28 0.89 4.62
CA LEU A 124 -9.92 -0.20 3.71
C LEU A 124 -11.16 -1.01 3.28
N GLN A 125 -12.10 -1.31 4.18
CA GLN A 125 -13.35 -1.98 3.83
C GLN A 125 -14.21 -1.18 2.84
N ILE A 126 -14.43 0.11 3.11
CA ILE A 126 -15.28 0.97 2.28
C ILE A 126 -14.64 1.16 0.90
N PHE A 127 -13.35 1.49 0.86
CA PHE A 127 -12.66 1.82 -0.38
C PHE A 127 -12.40 0.59 -1.25
N THR A 128 -12.10 -0.58 -0.68
CA THR A 128 -12.04 -1.82 -1.47
C THR A 128 -13.40 -2.21 -2.04
N GLY A 129 -14.50 -1.93 -1.33
CA GLY A 129 -15.86 -2.12 -1.86
C GLY A 129 -16.20 -1.18 -3.02
N ILE A 130 -15.86 0.11 -2.91
CA ILE A 130 -16.01 1.09 -4.00
C ILE A 130 -15.15 0.68 -5.20
N TYR A 131 -13.92 0.22 -4.93
CA TYR A 131 -13.01 -0.25 -5.96
C TYR A 131 -13.63 -1.42 -6.73
N ALA A 132 -14.08 -2.46 -6.02
CA ALA A 132 -14.73 -3.63 -6.62
C ALA A 132 -15.96 -3.28 -7.44
N LEU A 133 -16.76 -2.31 -7.00
CA LEU A 133 -17.91 -1.82 -7.76
C LEU A 133 -17.47 -1.19 -9.09
N GLY A 134 -16.41 -0.37 -9.08
CA GLY A 134 -15.85 0.21 -10.30
C GLY A 134 -15.34 -0.84 -11.27
N SER A 135 -14.59 -1.83 -10.79
CA SER A 135 -14.09 -2.96 -11.57
C SER A 135 -15.23 -3.80 -12.15
N ALA A 136 -16.31 -4.01 -11.37
CA ALA A 136 -17.50 -4.73 -11.83
C ALA A 136 -18.26 -3.98 -12.92
N VAL A 137 -18.34 -2.65 -12.84
CA VAL A 137 -18.92 -1.81 -13.91
C VAL A 137 -18.10 -1.94 -15.19
N LEU A 138 -16.77 -1.82 -15.11
CA LEU A 138 -15.90 -1.98 -16.29
C LEU A 138 -16.07 -3.37 -16.91
N PHE A 139 -16.02 -4.42 -16.10
CA PHE A 139 -16.28 -5.79 -16.54
C PHE A 139 -17.64 -5.92 -17.25
N GLY A 140 -18.72 -5.43 -16.64
CA GLY A 140 -20.06 -5.48 -17.23
C GLY A 140 -20.19 -4.73 -18.55
N THR A 141 -19.46 -3.63 -18.72
CA THR A 141 -19.51 -2.83 -19.96
C THR A 141 -18.54 -3.29 -21.05
N SER A 142 -17.64 -4.23 -20.71
CA SER A 142 -16.63 -4.75 -21.62
C SER A 142 -17.08 -5.99 -22.42
N PHE A 143 -18.32 -6.44 -22.23
CA PHE A 143 -18.90 -7.50 -23.05
C PHE A 143 -19.08 -7.02 -24.51
N PRO A 144 -18.83 -7.88 -25.51
CA PRO A 144 -18.95 -7.49 -26.92
C PRO A 144 -20.33 -6.95 -27.32
N ALA A 145 -21.41 -7.39 -26.65
CA ALA A 145 -22.76 -6.90 -26.88
C ALA A 145 -22.94 -5.44 -26.42
N GLU A 146 -22.40 -5.10 -25.25
CA GLU A 146 -22.48 -3.76 -24.65
C GLU A 146 -21.49 -2.78 -25.28
N MET A 147 -20.34 -3.27 -25.76
CA MET A 147 -19.38 -2.47 -26.51
C MET A 147 -19.92 -1.93 -27.83
N ARG A 148 -20.91 -2.61 -28.43
CA ARG A 148 -21.59 -2.15 -29.65
C ARG A 148 -22.71 -1.14 -29.36
N SER A 149 -23.09 -0.98 -28.10
CA SER A 149 -24.10 -0.02 -27.67
C SER A 149 -23.45 1.29 -27.21
N ASN A 150 -24.22 2.37 -27.14
CA ASN A 150 -23.74 3.66 -26.61
C ASN A 150 -23.50 3.65 -25.08
N VAL A 151 -23.62 2.49 -24.40
CA VAL A 151 -23.46 2.34 -22.95
C VAL A 151 -21.99 2.19 -22.55
N ALA A 152 -21.14 1.63 -23.41
CA ALA A 152 -19.72 1.40 -23.14
C ALA A 152 -18.91 2.64 -22.69
N PRO A 153 -19.00 3.82 -23.34
CA PRO A 153 -18.25 5.00 -22.89
C PRO A 153 -18.74 5.52 -21.54
N ILE A 154 -20.04 5.41 -21.25
CA ILE A 154 -20.61 5.82 -19.96
C ILE A 154 -20.11 4.89 -18.84
N GLY A 155 -20.14 3.58 -19.09
CA GLY A 155 -19.60 2.57 -18.19
C GLY A 155 -18.12 2.75 -17.92
N PHE A 156 -17.34 3.07 -18.95
CA PHE A 156 -15.92 3.36 -18.83
C PHE A 156 -15.65 4.57 -17.92
N ILE A 157 -16.35 5.69 -18.13
CA ILE A 157 -16.18 6.90 -17.32
C ILE A 157 -16.58 6.64 -15.88
N LEU A 158 -17.74 6.02 -15.66
CA LEU A 158 -18.23 5.70 -14.32
C LEU A 158 -17.30 4.73 -13.59
N GLY A 159 -16.92 3.64 -14.25
CA GLY A 159 -16.02 2.62 -13.72
C GLY A 159 -14.64 3.18 -13.38
N SER A 160 -14.04 3.96 -14.28
CA SER A 160 -12.73 4.59 -14.04
C SER A 160 -12.76 5.60 -12.88
N ILE A 161 -13.83 6.38 -12.72
CA ILE A 161 -13.98 7.29 -11.57
C ILE A 161 -14.09 6.49 -10.26
N LEU A 162 -14.94 5.46 -10.22
CA LEU A 162 -15.11 4.61 -9.04
C LEU A 162 -13.81 3.90 -8.66
N ILE A 163 -13.10 3.36 -9.65
CA ILE A 163 -11.78 2.75 -9.46
C ILE A 163 -10.80 3.79 -8.90
N ALA A 164 -10.72 4.99 -9.47
CA ALA A 164 -9.80 6.01 -8.99
C ALA A 164 -10.07 6.35 -7.51
N VAL A 165 -11.35 6.54 -7.14
CA VAL A 165 -11.80 6.81 -5.76
C VAL A 165 -11.46 5.65 -4.82
N GLY A 166 -11.81 4.43 -5.19
CA GLY A 166 -11.54 3.23 -4.39
C GLY A 166 -10.04 3.04 -4.18
N LEU A 167 -9.28 3.07 -5.27
CA LEU A 167 -7.84 2.92 -5.27
C LEU A 167 -7.13 3.98 -4.41
N GLY A 168 -7.51 5.25 -4.56
CA GLY A 168 -6.92 6.34 -3.77
C GLY A 168 -7.09 6.14 -2.26
N GLY A 169 -8.26 5.69 -1.82
CA GLY A 169 -8.52 5.40 -0.41
C GLY A 169 -7.83 4.13 0.11
N VAL A 170 -7.68 3.10 -0.73
CA VAL A 170 -6.88 1.92 -0.38
C VAL A 170 -5.40 2.30 -0.22
N GLN A 171 -4.85 3.09 -1.15
CA GLN A 171 -3.46 3.56 -1.07
C GLN A 171 -3.19 4.40 0.18
N ALA A 172 -4.14 5.25 0.56
CA ALA A 172 -4.05 6.05 1.77
C ALA A 172 -4.05 5.22 3.07
N SER A 173 -4.57 3.99 3.04
CA SER A 173 -4.78 3.16 4.25
C SER A 173 -3.92 1.90 4.31
N ALA A 174 -3.51 1.32 3.18
CA ALA A 174 -2.86 0.01 3.12
C ALA A 174 -1.46 -0.02 3.77
N GLN A 175 -0.61 0.98 3.49
CA GLN A 175 0.75 1.02 4.05
C GLN A 175 0.76 1.24 5.57
N PRO A 176 0.00 2.21 6.12
CA PRO A 176 -0.13 2.31 7.57
C PRO A 176 -0.77 1.07 8.20
N PHE A 177 -1.75 0.46 7.53
CA PHE A 177 -2.45 -0.72 8.03
C PHE A 177 -1.55 -1.95 8.18
N ILE A 178 -0.61 -2.20 7.25
CA ILE A 178 0.31 -3.34 7.39
C ILE A 178 1.28 -3.13 8.55
N ALA A 179 1.75 -1.90 8.77
CA ALA A 179 2.59 -1.55 9.91
C ALA A 179 1.85 -1.81 11.24
N ASP A 180 0.57 -1.46 11.30
CA ASP A 180 -0.28 -1.70 12.48
C ASP A 180 -0.47 -3.18 12.82
N GLN A 181 -0.24 -4.08 11.87
CA GLN A 181 -0.30 -5.52 12.14
C GLN A 181 0.89 -6.01 12.97
N TYR A 182 1.93 -5.20 13.15
CA TYR A 182 3.04 -5.52 14.02
C TYR A 182 2.90 -4.79 15.36
N THR A 183 2.52 -5.54 16.40
CA THR A 183 2.23 -5.03 17.74
C THR A 183 3.39 -5.17 18.72
N GLU A 184 4.49 -5.82 18.31
CA GLU A 184 5.60 -6.15 19.20
C GLU A 184 6.67 -5.07 19.15
N GLN A 185 6.67 -4.16 20.14
CA GLN A 185 7.66 -3.07 20.23
C GLN A 185 8.74 -3.30 21.29
N THR A 186 8.82 -4.50 21.85
CA THR A 186 9.83 -4.86 22.86
C THR A 186 11.01 -5.59 22.24
N TRP A 187 12.22 -5.24 22.66
CA TRP A 187 13.46 -5.94 22.31
C TRP A 187 13.45 -7.32 22.98
N ARG A 188 13.52 -8.39 22.17
CA ARG A 188 13.35 -9.76 22.65
C ARG A 188 14.57 -10.59 22.30
N ILE A 189 15.04 -11.40 23.24
CA ILE A 189 16.08 -12.38 22.95
C ILE A 189 15.42 -13.67 22.50
N ARG A 190 15.84 -14.17 21.34
CA ARG A 190 15.46 -15.48 20.84
C ARG A 190 16.67 -16.35 20.62
N VAL A 191 16.58 -17.60 21.03
CA VAL A 191 17.56 -18.62 20.64
C VAL A 191 17.22 -19.10 19.23
N ALA A 192 18.10 -18.82 18.26
CA ALA A 192 17.98 -19.29 16.90
C ALA A 192 18.10 -20.82 16.83
N LYS A 193 17.66 -21.41 15.70
CA LYS A 193 17.66 -22.88 15.50
C LYS A 193 19.04 -23.52 15.62
N ASN A 194 20.11 -22.73 15.52
CA ASN A 194 21.51 -23.11 15.67
C ASN A 194 22.03 -22.99 17.12
N GLY A 195 21.17 -22.66 18.09
CA GLY A 195 21.54 -22.49 19.51
C GLY A 195 22.14 -21.13 19.84
N LYS A 196 22.32 -20.22 18.86
CA LYS A 196 22.83 -18.86 19.13
C LYS A 196 21.72 -17.97 19.67
N GLN A 197 22.03 -17.15 20.68
CA GLN A 197 21.14 -16.07 21.12
C GLN A 197 21.18 -14.94 20.09
N VAL A 198 20.02 -14.41 19.76
CA VAL A 198 19.83 -13.39 18.73
C VAL A 198 18.82 -12.39 19.27
N VAL A 199 19.07 -11.11 19.07
CA VAL A 199 18.16 -10.05 19.53
C VAL A 199 17.21 -9.70 18.39
N GLU A 200 15.92 -9.92 18.62
CA GLU A 200 14.85 -9.47 17.74
C GLU A 200 14.61 -7.98 18.00
N ILE A 201 15.04 -7.16 17.04
CA ILE A 201 14.85 -5.71 17.05
C ILE A 201 13.54 -5.35 16.32
N PRO A 202 12.65 -4.53 16.92
CA PRO A 202 11.43 -4.05 16.27
C PRO A 202 11.67 -3.31 14.94
N GLU A 203 12.69 -2.45 14.89
CA GLU A 203 13.05 -1.63 13.72
C GLU A 203 13.42 -2.50 12.51
N VAL A 204 14.28 -3.50 12.70
CA VAL A 204 14.69 -4.44 11.64
C VAL A 204 13.49 -5.28 11.18
N THR A 205 12.59 -5.62 12.10
CA THR A 205 11.37 -6.38 11.79
C THR A 205 10.38 -5.54 10.97
N ILE A 206 10.18 -4.26 11.31
CA ILE A 206 9.33 -3.33 10.54
C ILE A 206 9.90 -3.13 9.13
N GLN A 207 11.22 -2.94 9.00
CA GLN A 207 11.87 -2.87 7.70
C GLN A 207 11.64 -4.15 6.88
N TYR A 208 11.76 -5.33 7.51
CA TYR A 208 11.48 -6.60 6.86
C TYR A 208 10.01 -6.73 6.42
N ILE A 209 9.06 -6.27 7.23
CA ILE A 209 7.63 -6.22 6.86
C ILE A 209 7.43 -5.39 5.59
N TYR A 210 8.02 -4.19 5.52
CA TYR A 210 7.94 -3.36 4.33
C TYR A 210 8.63 -3.99 3.13
N ASN A 211 9.77 -4.65 3.31
CA ASN A 211 10.45 -5.36 2.22
C ASN A 211 9.57 -6.48 1.64
N VAL A 212 8.91 -7.28 2.50
CA VAL A 212 7.95 -8.30 2.08
C VAL A 212 6.74 -7.67 1.39
N TYR A 213 6.22 -6.58 1.93
CA TYR A 213 5.13 -5.82 1.30
C TYR A 213 5.51 -5.36 -0.11
N TYR A 214 6.65 -4.72 -0.28
CA TYR A 214 7.12 -4.24 -1.57
C TYR A 214 7.41 -5.38 -2.55
N TRP A 215 7.91 -6.52 -2.06
CA TRP A 215 8.07 -7.70 -2.89
C TRP A 215 6.71 -8.20 -3.40
N MET A 216 5.71 -8.29 -2.52
CA MET A 216 4.33 -8.67 -2.88
C MET A 216 3.70 -7.66 -3.87
N VAL A 217 3.92 -6.37 -3.67
CA VAL A 217 3.51 -5.29 -4.60
C VAL A 217 4.14 -5.48 -5.98
N ASN A 218 5.44 -5.81 -6.05
CA ASN A 218 6.14 -6.07 -7.31
C ASN A 218 5.64 -7.35 -8.00
N VAL A 219 5.23 -8.37 -7.25
CA VAL A 219 4.55 -9.54 -7.83
C VAL A 219 3.20 -9.14 -8.39
N GLY A 220 2.45 -8.29 -7.67
CA GLY A 220 1.18 -7.73 -8.14
C GLY A 220 1.31 -7.01 -9.49
N SER A 221 2.35 -6.19 -9.68
CA SER A 221 2.53 -5.40 -10.92
C SER A 221 2.67 -6.24 -12.19
N LEU A 222 3.02 -7.52 -12.08
CA LEU A 222 3.01 -8.49 -13.18
C LEU A 222 1.60 -8.71 -13.76
N GLY A 223 0.55 -8.25 -13.08
CA GLY A 223 -0.81 -8.24 -13.58
C GLY A 223 -0.96 -7.51 -14.91
N SER A 224 -0.16 -6.46 -15.16
CA SER A 224 -0.10 -5.78 -16.46
C SER A 224 0.21 -6.71 -17.63
N ILE A 225 1.07 -7.71 -17.42
CA ILE A 225 1.42 -8.71 -18.44
C ILE A 225 0.24 -9.67 -18.62
N ALA A 226 -0.34 -10.15 -17.53
CA ALA A 226 -1.46 -11.08 -17.58
C ALA A 226 -2.69 -10.48 -18.28
N THR A 227 -3.07 -9.24 -17.92
CA THR A 227 -4.24 -8.56 -18.50
C THR A 227 -4.04 -8.25 -19.97
N THR A 228 -2.85 -7.78 -20.38
CA THR A 228 -2.56 -7.51 -21.81
C THR A 228 -2.52 -8.78 -22.66
N LEU A 229 -2.07 -9.92 -22.11
CA LEU A 229 -2.16 -11.21 -22.80
C LEU A 229 -3.61 -11.69 -22.92
N MET A 230 -4.42 -11.57 -21.87
CA MET A 230 -5.84 -11.93 -21.91
C MET A 230 -6.62 -11.06 -22.90
N GLU A 231 -6.34 -9.76 -22.91
CA GLU A 231 -6.87 -8.82 -23.89
C GLU A 231 -6.54 -9.26 -25.32
N ARG A 232 -5.27 -9.59 -25.60
CA ARG A 232 -4.80 -9.96 -26.93
C ARG A 232 -5.37 -11.29 -27.44
N TYR A 233 -5.51 -12.30 -26.58
CA TYR A 233 -5.88 -13.66 -27.02
C TYR A 233 -7.38 -13.97 -26.90
N ILE A 234 -8.11 -13.31 -25.99
CA ILE A 234 -9.52 -13.62 -25.71
C ILE A 234 -10.39 -12.37 -25.87
N GLY A 235 -9.94 -11.23 -25.33
CA GLY A 235 -10.62 -9.94 -25.45
C GLY A 235 -10.80 -9.23 -24.11
N PHE A 236 -11.31 -7.99 -24.18
CA PHE A 236 -11.41 -7.06 -23.05
C PHE A 236 -12.14 -7.62 -21.83
N TRP A 237 -13.29 -8.29 -22.03
CA TRP A 237 -14.08 -8.86 -20.94
C TRP A 237 -13.29 -9.80 -20.03
N SER A 238 -12.39 -10.58 -20.62
CA SER A 238 -11.59 -11.56 -19.88
C SER A 238 -10.48 -10.89 -19.07
N ALA A 239 -9.90 -9.80 -19.59
CA ALA A 239 -8.90 -9.01 -18.88
C ALA A 239 -9.51 -8.23 -17.71
N TYR A 240 -10.68 -7.59 -17.92
CA TYR A 240 -11.41 -6.92 -16.84
C TYR A 240 -11.96 -7.89 -15.80
N LEU A 241 -12.29 -9.14 -16.18
CA LEU A 241 -12.65 -10.19 -15.24
C LEU A 241 -11.46 -10.56 -14.34
N LEU A 242 -10.26 -10.67 -14.92
CA LEU A 242 -9.06 -11.00 -14.15
C LEU A 242 -8.75 -9.91 -13.10
N ASP A 243 -8.83 -8.65 -13.50
CA ASP A 243 -8.72 -7.50 -12.60
C ASP A 243 -9.78 -7.56 -11.48
N LEU A 244 -11.06 -7.74 -11.85
CA LEU A 244 -12.15 -7.89 -10.90
C LEU A 244 -11.89 -9.04 -9.91
N CYS A 245 -11.40 -10.19 -10.37
CA CYS A 245 -11.03 -11.30 -9.51
C CYS A 245 -9.93 -10.92 -8.52
N ALA A 246 -8.92 -10.16 -8.94
CA ALA A 246 -7.86 -9.68 -8.06
C ALA A 246 -8.41 -8.76 -6.96
N VAL A 247 -9.22 -7.76 -7.30
CA VAL A 247 -9.84 -6.90 -6.28
C VAL A 247 -10.84 -7.65 -5.41
N MET A 248 -11.56 -8.63 -5.95
CA MET A 248 -12.41 -9.50 -5.13
C MET A 248 -11.61 -10.31 -4.11
N ILE A 249 -10.38 -10.75 -4.43
CA ILE A 249 -9.48 -11.34 -3.43
C ILE A 249 -9.17 -10.33 -2.32
N ALA A 250 -8.85 -9.08 -2.67
CA ALA A 250 -8.62 -8.03 -1.68
C ALA A 250 -9.85 -7.81 -0.78
N VAL A 251 -11.05 -7.70 -1.35
CA VAL A 251 -12.31 -7.56 -0.61
C VAL A 251 -12.53 -8.76 0.32
N VAL A 252 -12.41 -9.98 -0.20
CA VAL A 252 -12.61 -11.20 0.59
C VAL A 252 -11.64 -11.27 1.76
N VAL A 253 -10.36 -10.97 1.54
CA VAL A 253 -9.35 -10.97 2.62
C VAL A 253 -9.65 -9.88 3.64
N VAL A 254 -9.95 -8.65 3.21
CA VAL A 254 -10.29 -7.53 4.11
C VAL A 254 -11.49 -7.86 4.98
N HIS A 255 -12.56 -8.43 4.40
CA HIS A 255 -13.81 -8.67 5.11
C HIS A 255 -13.80 -9.95 5.96
N LEU A 256 -13.25 -11.07 5.46
CA LEU A 256 -13.24 -12.34 6.18
C LEU A 256 -12.14 -12.43 7.24
N ALA A 257 -10.98 -11.79 7.02
CA ALA A 257 -9.88 -11.82 7.98
C ALA A 257 -10.01 -10.74 9.08
N LYS A 258 -11.14 -10.05 9.17
CA LYS A 258 -11.47 -9.10 10.25
C LYS A 258 -11.02 -9.55 11.65
N PRO A 259 -11.39 -10.75 12.15
CA PRO A 259 -11.02 -11.14 13.51
C PRO A 259 -9.51 -11.37 13.71
N LYS A 260 -8.73 -11.51 12.64
CA LYS A 260 -7.28 -11.74 12.68
C LYS A 260 -6.46 -10.44 12.65
N PHE A 261 -7.08 -9.33 12.25
CA PHE A 261 -6.40 -8.05 12.14
C PHE A 261 -6.40 -7.27 13.44
N VAL A 262 -5.34 -6.50 13.64
CA VAL A 262 -5.22 -5.53 14.71
C VAL A 262 -5.87 -4.23 14.24
N HIS A 263 -6.65 -3.61 15.13
CA HIS A 263 -7.40 -2.39 14.85
C HIS A 263 -6.99 -1.30 15.83
N PRO A 264 -5.91 -0.55 15.55
CA PRO A 264 -5.57 0.61 16.35
C PRO A 264 -6.67 1.67 16.28
N VAL A 265 -6.82 2.44 17.36
CA VAL A 265 -7.77 3.55 17.41
C VAL A 265 -7.30 4.65 16.44
N ALA A 266 -8.25 5.27 15.74
CA ALA A 266 -7.94 6.40 14.85
C ALA A 266 -7.26 7.54 15.63
N GLN A 267 -6.12 7.99 15.16
CA GLN A 267 -5.34 9.10 15.75
C GLN A 267 -5.68 10.40 15.01
N ALA A 268 -5.64 11.55 15.70
CA ALA A 268 -5.96 12.82 15.05
C ALA A 268 -5.06 13.07 13.83
N SER A 269 -5.67 13.44 12.68
CA SER A 269 -4.91 13.67 11.46
C SER A 269 -3.97 14.88 11.62
N VAL A 270 -2.70 14.65 11.32
CA VAL A 270 -1.63 15.65 11.38
C VAL A 270 -1.63 16.54 10.12
N LEU A 271 -2.15 16.03 8.99
CA LEU A 271 -2.18 16.69 7.69
C LEU A 271 -2.90 18.06 7.70
N PRO A 272 -4.10 18.23 8.29
CA PRO A 272 -4.75 19.54 8.38
C PRO A 272 -3.94 20.58 9.16
N HIS A 273 -3.23 20.15 10.21
CA HIS A 273 -2.36 21.01 11.01
C HIS A 273 -1.16 21.48 10.19
N ALA A 274 -0.52 20.55 9.45
CA ALA A 274 0.57 20.87 8.53
C ALA A 274 0.13 21.82 7.40
N ALA A 275 -1.05 21.60 6.81
CA ALA A 275 -1.60 22.46 5.77
C ALA A 275 -1.87 23.88 6.28
N ARG A 276 -2.42 24.01 7.50
CA ARG A 276 -2.66 25.31 8.13
C ARG A 276 -1.36 26.03 8.48
N TYR A 277 -0.34 25.30 8.96
CA TYR A 277 1.00 25.84 9.19
C TYR A 277 1.62 26.40 7.89
N LEU A 278 1.60 25.60 6.81
CA LEU A 278 2.11 26.02 5.50
C LEU A 278 1.34 27.23 4.94
N TRP A 279 0.03 27.29 5.16
CA TRP A 279 -0.79 28.43 4.77
C TRP A 279 -0.38 29.72 5.50
N TYR A 280 -0.12 29.65 6.81
CA TYR A 280 0.39 30.80 7.56
C TYR A 280 1.81 31.18 7.14
N ALA A 281 2.69 30.21 6.87
CA ALA A 281 4.02 30.48 6.33
C ALA A 281 3.95 31.16 4.94
N ALA A 282 3.03 30.74 4.07
CA ALA A 282 2.81 31.35 2.75
C ALA A 282 2.31 32.79 2.87
N ARG A 283 1.37 33.07 3.81
CA ARG A 283 0.91 34.44 4.10
C ARG A 283 2.00 35.33 4.71
N GLY A 284 2.92 34.74 5.47
CA GLY A 284 4.09 35.41 6.04
C GLY A 284 5.29 35.53 5.09
N GLY A 285 5.08 35.51 3.77
CA GLY A 285 6.14 35.69 2.77
C GLY A 285 7.01 34.44 2.53
N PHE A 286 6.43 33.24 2.64
CA PHE A 286 7.13 31.94 2.51
C PHE A 286 8.20 31.70 3.60
N SER A 287 8.16 32.43 4.71
CA SER A 287 9.01 32.17 5.86
C SER A 287 8.34 31.17 6.80
N LEU A 288 8.99 30.02 7.00
CA LEU A 288 8.57 29.01 8.00
C LEU A 288 8.62 29.59 9.43
N ASP A 289 9.40 30.64 9.66
CA ASP A 289 9.51 31.28 10.96
C ASP A 289 8.27 32.16 11.28
N ALA A 290 7.52 32.59 10.27
CA ALA A 290 6.28 33.35 10.44
C ALA A 290 5.11 32.49 10.97
N ALA A 291 5.21 31.16 10.90
CA ALA A 291 4.19 30.24 11.39
C ALA A 291 4.52 29.69 12.80
N ARG A 292 5.55 30.23 13.47
CA ARG A 292 5.90 29.85 14.84
C ARG A 292 4.84 30.32 15.84
N PRO A 293 4.55 29.54 16.90
CA PRO A 293 3.60 29.93 17.94
C PRO A 293 3.95 31.28 18.58
N GLU A 294 5.24 31.52 18.82
CA GLU A 294 5.76 32.78 19.40
C GLU A 294 5.46 33.98 18.50
N TYR A 295 5.75 33.88 17.21
CA TYR A 295 5.51 34.93 16.21
C TYR A 295 4.01 35.21 16.00
N GLN A 296 3.18 34.16 15.99
CA GLN A 296 1.74 34.29 15.79
C GLN A 296 1.03 34.85 17.03
N LEU A 297 1.53 34.54 18.22
CA LEU A 297 1.04 35.09 19.48
C LEU A 297 1.38 36.58 19.60
N GLU A 298 2.57 36.97 19.16
CA GLU A 298 3.08 38.34 19.24
C GLU A 298 2.45 39.28 18.18
N ASN A 299 2.34 38.83 16.92
CA ASN A 299 1.85 39.69 15.82
C ASN A 299 0.35 39.56 15.52
N HIS A 300 -0.27 38.45 15.92
CA HIS A 300 -1.66 38.15 15.54
C HIS A 300 -2.55 37.67 16.70
N HIS A 301 -2.03 37.64 17.93
CA HIS A 301 -2.74 37.19 19.15
C HIS A 301 -3.47 35.84 19.01
N GLY A 302 -3.02 34.99 18.10
CA GLY A 302 -3.65 33.70 17.82
C GLY A 302 -2.96 32.57 18.57
N VAL A 303 -3.69 31.83 19.42
CA VAL A 303 -3.19 30.58 20.00
C VAL A 303 -3.25 29.50 18.94
N VAL A 304 -2.12 28.82 18.76
CA VAL A 304 -1.91 27.87 17.69
C VAL A 304 -1.76 26.46 18.28
N PRO A 305 -2.37 25.42 17.67
CA PRO A 305 -2.42 24.08 18.28
C PRO A 305 -1.15 23.24 18.14
N TRP A 306 -0.07 23.74 17.53
CA TRP A 306 1.15 22.96 17.27
C TRP A 306 2.34 23.37 18.15
N ASP A 307 3.16 22.39 18.51
CA ASP A 307 4.34 22.53 19.36
C ASP A 307 5.65 22.68 18.56
N LYS A 308 6.77 22.86 19.27
CA LYS A 308 8.10 23.04 18.66
C LYS A 308 8.60 21.76 17.99
N GLU A 309 8.23 20.60 18.54
CA GLU A 309 8.62 19.29 18.02
C GLU A 309 7.99 19.05 16.65
N PHE A 310 6.68 19.26 16.52
CA PHE A 310 5.96 19.20 15.24
C PHE A 310 6.55 20.11 14.16
N ILE A 311 6.94 21.34 14.52
CA ILE A 311 7.57 22.27 13.56
C ILE A 311 8.91 21.72 13.07
N SER A 312 9.69 21.13 13.97
CA SER A 312 11.00 20.56 13.62
C SER A 312 10.83 19.36 12.69
N GLU A 313 9.87 18.48 12.96
CA GLU A 313 9.53 17.34 12.11
C GLU A 313 9.03 17.81 10.73
N LEU A 314 8.13 18.80 10.68
CA LEU A 314 7.60 19.34 9.43
C LEU A 314 8.70 20.00 8.58
N ARG A 315 9.66 20.69 9.21
CA ARG A 315 10.82 21.25 8.51
C ARG A 315 11.73 20.15 7.96
N GLY A 316 11.92 19.07 8.73
CA GLY A 316 12.62 17.86 8.28
C GLY A 316 11.92 17.25 7.06
N ALA A 317 10.61 17.07 7.13
CA ALA A 317 9.78 16.56 6.04
C ALA A 317 9.84 17.44 4.78
N LEU A 318 9.79 18.77 4.93
CA LEU A 318 9.93 19.71 3.79
C LEU A 318 11.33 19.69 3.17
N SER A 319 12.36 19.53 3.99
CA SER A 319 13.75 19.41 3.52
C SER A 319 13.95 18.11 2.76
N ALA A 320 13.43 16.99 3.29
CA ALA A 320 13.40 15.71 2.62
C ALA A 320 12.59 15.79 1.32
N PHE A 321 11.42 16.43 1.34
CA PHE A 321 10.58 16.64 0.16
C PHE A 321 11.32 17.44 -0.93
N LYS A 322 12.09 18.47 -0.56
CA LYS A 322 12.91 19.24 -1.52
C LYS A 322 13.96 18.34 -2.18
N ILE A 323 14.66 17.52 -1.39
CA ILE A 323 15.67 16.57 -1.90
C ILE A 323 15.01 15.54 -2.81
N CYS A 324 13.90 14.95 -2.38
CA CYS A 324 13.15 13.97 -3.17
C CYS A 324 12.55 14.57 -4.45
N SER A 325 12.00 15.79 -4.41
CA SER A 325 11.40 16.44 -5.58
C SER A 325 12.42 16.78 -6.67
N ILE A 326 13.67 17.02 -6.28
CA ILE A 326 14.77 17.25 -7.23
C ILE A 326 15.37 15.92 -7.69
N GLY A 327 15.53 14.95 -6.79
CA GLY A 327 16.11 13.65 -7.11
C GLY A 327 15.19 12.72 -7.91
N TRP A 328 13.87 12.80 -7.69
CA TRP A 328 12.90 11.88 -8.30
C TRP A 328 12.78 12.05 -9.82
N PRO A 329 12.67 13.26 -10.39
CA PRO A 329 12.70 13.45 -11.85
C PRO A 329 14.00 12.99 -12.49
N ILE A 330 15.14 13.12 -11.80
CA ILE A 330 16.46 12.65 -12.29
C ILE A 330 16.50 11.12 -12.33
N PHE A 331 16.01 10.47 -11.27
CA PHE A 331 15.89 9.03 -11.22
C PHE A 331 14.93 8.51 -12.30
N TRP A 332 13.77 9.15 -12.45
CA TRP A 332 12.76 8.75 -13.43
C TRP A 332 13.18 8.99 -14.87
N SER A 333 13.91 10.06 -15.16
CA SER A 333 14.48 10.30 -16.50
C SER A 333 15.62 9.35 -16.85
N SER A 334 16.34 8.82 -15.84
CA SER A 334 17.37 7.81 -16.03
C SER A 334 16.81 6.42 -16.39
N ASN A 335 15.56 6.13 -16.01
CA ASN A 335 14.91 4.84 -16.21
C ASN A 335 14.63 4.51 -17.70
N PRO A 336 13.99 5.39 -18.51
CA PRO A 336 13.85 5.16 -19.95
C PRO A 336 15.21 5.11 -20.68
N ILE A 337 16.22 5.84 -20.20
CA ILE A 337 17.58 5.76 -20.75
C ILE A 337 18.17 4.36 -20.53
N ALA A 338 17.99 3.78 -19.35
CA ALA A 338 18.41 2.40 -19.07
C ALA A 338 17.70 1.37 -19.96
N TYR A 339 16.38 1.50 -20.17
CA TYR A 339 15.64 0.62 -21.08
C TYR A 339 16.07 0.76 -22.54
N VAL A 340 16.38 1.98 -23.00
CA VAL A 340 16.89 2.22 -24.36
C VAL A 340 18.28 1.61 -24.54
N ILE A 341 19.19 1.79 -23.57
CA ILE A 341 20.54 1.23 -23.64
C ILE A 341 20.49 -0.30 -23.59
N ILE A 342 19.72 -0.89 -22.67
CA ILE A 342 19.57 -2.35 -22.55
C ILE A 342 18.90 -2.91 -23.81
N GLY A 343 17.85 -2.26 -24.32
CA GLY A 343 17.18 -2.66 -25.56
C GLY A 343 18.11 -2.69 -26.76
N VAL A 344 18.94 -1.67 -26.93
CA VAL A 344 19.95 -1.60 -28.01
C VAL A 344 21.03 -2.66 -27.86
N LEU A 345 21.47 -2.95 -26.63
CA LEU A 345 22.47 -3.99 -26.34
C LEU A 345 21.94 -5.41 -26.61
N VAL A 346 20.70 -5.69 -26.18
CA VAL A 346 20.03 -6.98 -26.42
C VAL A 346 19.79 -7.17 -27.93
N GLN A 347 19.34 -6.12 -28.63
CA GLN A 347 19.13 -6.18 -30.08
C GLN A 347 20.44 -6.40 -30.85
N LYS A 348 21.55 -5.78 -30.42
CA LYS A 348 22.88 -6.04 -31.00
C LYS A 348 23.38 -7.47 -30.74
N GLN A 349 23.13 -8.04 -29.56
CA GLN A 349 23.50 -9.43 -29.29
C GLN A 349 22.64 -10.44 -30.06
N LEU A 350 21.34 -10.20 -30.20
CA LEU A 350 20.48 -11.06 -31.03
C LEU A 350 20.88 -11.05 -32.51
N TYR A 351 21.31 -9.89 -33.03
CA TYR A 351 21.80 -9.77 -34.41
C TYR A 351 23.15 -10.45 -34.67
N LEU A 352 23.91 -10.80 -33.62
CA LEU A 352 25.16 -11.56 -33.73
C LEU A 352 24.93 -13.08 -33.60
N LEU A 353 23.73 -13.48 -33.17
CA LEU A 353 23.33 -14.88 -32.98
C LEU A 353 22.45 -15.41 -34.15
N LEU A 354 21.96 -14.51 -35.00
CA LEU A 354 21.35 -14.78 -36.31
C LEU A 354 22.39 -14.51 -37.40
#